data_AF-A0A2K6EBQ5-F1
#
_entry.id   AF-A0A2K6EBQ5-F1
#
_cell.length_a   1.000
_cell.length_b   1.000
_cell.length_c   1.000
_cell.angle_alpha   90.00
_cell.angle_beta   90.00
_cell.angle_gamma   90.00
#
_symmetry.space_group_name_H-M   'P 1'
#
loop_
_entity.id
_entity.type
_entity.pdbx_description
1 polymer ?
#
loop_
_entity_poly.entity_id
_entity_poly.type
_entity_poly.pdbx_seq_one_letter_code
_entity_poly.pdbx_strand_id
1 'polypeptide(L)'
;MGRAELLEGKMSTQDPSDLWSRSDGEAELLQDLGWYHGNLTRHAAEALLLSNGCDGSYLLRDSNETTGLYSLSVRAKDSVKHFHVEYTGYSFKFGFNEFSSLKDFVKHFANQPLIGSETGTLMVLKHPYPRKVEEPSIYESVRVHTAMQTGRTENDLVPTAPSLGTKEGYLTKQGGLVKTWKTRWFTLHRNELKYYKDQMSPEPIRILDLTECSAVQFDYSQERVNCFCLVFPFRTFYLCAKTGVEADEWIKILRWKLSQIRKQLNRGEDASLV
;
A
#
# COMPACT_ATOMS: atom_id res chain seq x y z
N MET A 1 -21.57 11.84 62.29
CA MET A 1 -22.22 11.89 60.95
C MET A 1 -21.19 12.47 60.01
N GLY A 2 -20.69 11.84 58.96
CA GLY A 2 -21.09 10.62 58.26
C GLY A 2 -20.49 10.79 56.86
N ARG A 3 -19.42 10.05 56.59
CA ARG A 3 -18.76 9.95 55.29
C ARG A 3 -19.76 9.47 54.22
N ALA A 4 -19.58 9.96 52.99
CA ALA A 4 -19.94 9.23 51.79
C ALA A 4 -18.74 9.20 50.84
N GLU A 5 -18.51 8.03 50.28
CA GLU A 5 -17.32 7.49 49.64
C GLU A 5 -17.73 7.01 48.21
N LEU A 6 -16.75 6.71 47.34
CA LEU A 6 -16.80 5.78 46.17
C LEU A 6 -17.20 6.36 44.78
N LEU A 7 -16.50 6.13 43.65
CA LEU A 7 -15.37 5.25 43.26
C LEU A 7 -14.56 5.87 42.09
N GLU A 8 -13.23 5.87 42.17
CA GLU A 8 -12.35 5.93 40.99
C GLU A 8 -11.71 4.56 40.76
N GLY A 9 -12.02 3.95 39.61
CA GLY A 9 -11.45 2.68 39.16
C GLY A 9 -10.01 2.87 38.70
N LYS A 10 -9.09 2.11 39.31
CA LYS A 10 -7.67 2.04 38.95
C LYS A 10 -7.49 1.38 37.58
N MET A 11 -6.86 2.08 36.65
CA MET A 11 -6.28 1.49 35.44
C MET A 11 -4.81 1.16 35.74
N SER A 12 -4.45 -0.11 35.67
CA SER A 12 -3.11 -0.64 35.94
C SER A 12 -2.11 -0.16 34.89
N THR A 13 -1.13 0.65 35.29
CA THR A 13 0.07 0.95 34.48
C THR A 13 1.00 -0.25 34.52
N GLN A 14 1.14 -0.97 33.40
CA GLN A 14 2.23 -1.93 33.22
C GLN A 14 3.52 -1.17 32.88
N ASP A 15 4.60 -1.53 33.59
CA ASP A 15 5.94 -0.96 33.44
C ASP A 15 6.60 -1.51 32.15
N PRO A 16 7.19 -0.65 31.28
CA PRO A 16 7.86 -1.08 30.05
C PRO A 16 9.03 -2.06 30.25
N SER A 17 9.52 -2.22 31.48
CA SER A 17 10.64 -3.11 31.81
C SER A 17 10.28 -4.60 31.84
N ASP A 18 8.99 -4.97 31.97
CA ASP A 18 8.54 -6.37 32.04
C ASP A 18 8.52 -7.10 30.67
N LEU A 19 8.69 -6.38 29.56
CA LEU A 19 8.73 -6.99 28.22
C LEU A 19 10.05 -7.73 27.90
N TRP A 20 11.04 -7.64 28.77
CA TRP A 20 12.41 -8.11 28.50
C TRP A 20 12.92 -9.17 29.48
N SER A 21 12.04 -9.73 30.32
CA SER A 21 12.39 -10.75 31.31
C SER A 21 12.26 -12.17 30.76
N ARG A 22 12.99 -12.52 29.68
CA ARG A 22 13.26 -13.92 29.35
C ARG A 22 14.69 -14.16 28.87
N SER A 23 15.42 -14.83 29.76
CA SER A 23 16.54 -15.76 29.58
C SER A 23 17.78 -15.31 28.79
N ASP A 24 18.83 -15.06 29.57
CA ASP A 24 20.24 -15.13 29.18
C ASP A 24 20.55 -16.43 28.42
N GLY A 25 21.17 -16.33 27.23
CA GLY A 25 21.99 -17.42 26.68
C GLY A 25 21.70 -17.89 25.25
N GLU A 26 20.69 -17.39 24.55
CA GLU A 26 20.55 -17.67 23.11
C GLU A 26 21.30 -16.61 22.29
N ALA A 27 22.08 -17.06 21.30
CA ALA A 27 22.68 -16.15 20.33
C ALA A 27 21.54 -15.42 19.60
N GLU A 28 21.26 -14.18 20.00
CA GLU A 28 20.27 -13.32 19.35
C GLU A 28 20.61 -13.24 17.87
N LEU A 29 19.89 -13.99 17.04
CA LEU A 29 20.08 -13.94 15.60
C LEU A 29 19.60 -12.57 15.14
N LEU A 30 20.42 -11.88 14.33
CA LEU A 30 20.04 -10.61 13.70
C LEU A 30 18.65 -10.65 13.03
N GLN A 31 18.24 -11.85 12.59
CA GLN A 31 16.95 -12.12 11.95
C GLN A 31 15.74 -11.97 12.89
N ASP A 32 15.93 -12.10 14.20
CA ASP A 32 14.89 -11.99 15.22
C ASP A 32 14.65 -10.54 15.66
N LEU A 33 15.49 -9.63 15.18
CA LEU A 33 15.31 -8.21 15.45
C LEU A 33 14.10 -7.69 14.73
N GLY A 34 13.14 -7.23 15.53
CA GLY A 34 11.93 -6.57 15.07
C GLY A 34 12.16 -5.30 14.28
N TRP A 35 13.40 -4.83 14.09
CA TRP A 35 13.81 -3.64 13.33
C TRP A 35 14.95 -3.93 12.31
N TYR A 36 15.23 -5.21 12.05
CA TYR A 36 16.10 -5.64 10.95
C TYR A 36 15.29 -5.96 9.69
N HIS A 37 15.60 -5.29 8.58
CA HIS A 37 14.82 -5.32 7.35
C HIS A 37 15.43 -6.18 6.24
N GLY A 38 16.50 -6.94 6.52
CA GLY A 38 17.16 -7.78 5.52
C GLY A 38 17.69 -6.97 4.33
N ASN A 39 17.41 -7.45 3.11
CA ASN A 39 17.90 -6.86 1.86
C ASN A 39 17.23 -5.54 1.44
N LEU A 40 16.61 -4.82 2.37
CA LEU A 40 16.02 -3.50 2.14
C LEU A 40 17.07 -2.56 1.53
N THR A 41 16.71 -1.92 0.43
CA THR A 41 17.64 -1.02 -0.27
C THR A 41 17.83 0.28 0.49
N ARG A 42 19.00 0.91 0.31
CA ARG A 42 19.29 2.25 0.82
C ARG A 42 18.16 3.26 0.55
N HIS A 43 17.70 3.34 -0.70
CA HIS A 43 16.63 4.25 -1.12
C HIS A 43 15.28 3.90 -0.47
N ALA A 44 14.95 2.61 -0.33
CA ALA A 44 13.70 2.19 0.32
C ALA A 44 13.72 2.51 1.82
N ALA A 45 14.86 2.33 2.49
CA ALA A 45 15.05 2.73 3.88
C ALA A 45 14.90 4.24 4.06
N GLU A 46 15.45 5.05 3.14
CA GLU A 46 15.24 6.50 3.14
C GLU A 46 13.75 6.83 3.00
N ALA A 47 13.05 6.25 2.03
CA ALA A 47 11.62 6.50 1.85
C ALA A 47 10.81 6.13 3.11
N LEU A 48 11.00 4.94 3.68
CA LEU A 48 10.26 4.49 4.87
C LEU A 48 10.49 5.41 6.08
N LEU A 49 11.76 5.65 6.39
CA LEU A 49 12.13 6.49 7.53
C LEU A 49 11.72 7.94 7.29
N LEU A 50 11.75 8.42 6.04
CA LEU A 50 11.40 9.80 5.76
C LEU A 50 9.89 10.06 5.76
N SER A 51 9.11 9.09 5.29
CA SER A 51 7.66 9.19 5.17
C SER A 51 6.92 8.85 6.46
N ASN A 52 7.42 7.84 7.20
CA ASN A 52 6.69 7.24 8.32
C ASN A 52 7.47 7.29 9.64
N GLY A 53 8.77 7.57 9.60
CA GLY A 53 9.60 7.72 10.79
C GLY A 53 9.53 9.13 11.36
N CYS A 54 9.88 9.25 12.64
CA CYS A 54 10.15 10.52 13.32
C CYS A 54 11.66 10.70 13.56
N ASP A 55 12.07 11.90 14.01
CA ASP A 55 13.46 12.17 14.40
C ASP A 55 13.98 11.12 15.40
N GLY A 56 15.13 10.51 15.08
CA GLY A 56 15.72 9.41 15.84
C GLY A 56 15.15 8.02 15.53
N SER A 57 14.28 7.88 14.52
CA SER A 57 13.85 6.57 14.01
C SER A 57 14.99 5.84 13.30
N TYR A 58 15.13 4.55 13.50
CA TYR A 58 16.23 3.79 12.92
C TYR A 58 15.89 2.36 12.52
N LEU A 59 16.59 1.82 11.53
CA LEU A 59 16.48 0.42 11.13
C LEU A 59 17.84 -0.15 10.75
N LEU A 60 17.99 -1.48 10.88
CA LEU A 60 19.13 -2.22 10.35
C LEU A 60 18.75 -2.88 9.03
N ARG A 61 19.65 -2.88 8.07
CA ARG A 61 19.49 -3.57 6.79
C ARG A 61 20.83 -4.11 6.31
N ASP A 62 20.79 -4.99 5.31
CA ASP A 62 21.98 -5.44 4.63
C ASP A 62 22.63 -4.26 3.88
N SER A 63 23.96 -4.20 3.86
CA SER A 63 24.67 -3.21 3.05
C SER A 63 24.51 -3.55 1.57
N ASN A 64 24.13 -2.55 0.76
CA ASN A 64 24.06 -2.71 -0.70
C ASN A 64 25.44 -2.53 -1.36
N GLU A 65 26.43 -1.99 -0.65
CA GLU A 65 27.75 -1.67 -1.19
C GLU A 65 28.74 -2.81 -0.92
N THR A 66 28.64 -3.48 0.25
CA THR A 66 29.58 -4.53 0.66
C THR A 66 28.83 -5.75 1.21
N THR A 67 28.95 -6.88 0.51
CA THR A 67 28.42 -8.17 0.96
C THR A 67 29.01 -8.57 2.32
N GLY A 68 28.15 -8.94 3.26
CA GLY A 68 28.55 -9.34 4.62
C GLY A 68 28.63 -8.19 5.64
N LEU A 69 28.38 -6.94 5.21
CA LEU A 69 28.22 -5.80 6.12
C LEU A 69 26.76 -5.39 6.25
N TYR A 70 26.45 -4.71 7.35
CA TYR A 70 25.15 -4.14 7.62
C TYR A 70 25.20 -2.61 7.53
N SER A 71 24.05 -2.01 7.31
CA SER A 71 23.85 -0.57 7.34
C SER A 71 22.80 -0.21 8.39
N LEU A 72 23.17 0.63 9.35
CA LEU A 72 22.26 1.27 10.28
C LEU A 72 21.77 2.59 9.65
N SER A 73 20.49 2.63 9.27
CA SER A 73 19.85 3.81 8.70
C SER A 73 19.11 4.57 9.80
N VAL A 74 19.39 5.88 9.95
CA VAL A 74 18.88 6.72 11.04
C VAL A 74 18.25 7.99 10.48
N ARG A 75 17.00 8.27 10.83
CA ARG A 75 16.28 9.51 10.49
C ARG A 75 16.73 10.64 11.41
N ALA A 76 17.33 11.67 10.82
CA ALA A 76 17.46 13.00 11.41
C ALA A 76 16.24 13.86 11.02
N LYS A 77 16.17 15.10 11.54
CA LYS A 77 15.08 16.05 11.24
C LYS A 77 14.65 16.07 9.77
N ASP A 78 15.58 16.26 8.83
CA ASP A 78 15.27 16.45 7.39
C ASP A 78 16.06 15.51 6.46
N SER A 79 16.76 14.51 7.02
CA SER A 79 17.57 13.59 6.23
C SER A 79 17.69 12.22 6.89
N VAL A 80 18.13 11.22 6.14
CA VAL A 80 18.50 9.91 6.68
C VAL A 80 20.01 9.73 6.50
N LYS A 81 20.69 9.29 7.55
CA LYS A 81 22.11 8.96 7.53
C LYS A 81 22.28 7.45 7.61
N HIS A 82 23.25 6.93 6.87
CA HIS A 82 23.55 5.49 6.82
C HIS A 82 24.94 5.26 7.39
N PHE A 83 25.04 4.37 8.36
CA PHE A 83 26.29 4.03 9.00
C PHE A 83 26.63 2.57 8.80
N HIS A 84 27.90 2.28 8.54
CA HIS A 84 28.38 0.92 8.39
C HIS A 84 28.46 0.22 9.75
N VAL A 85 27.94 -1.00 9.79
CA VAL A 85 28.02 -1.89 10.95
C VAL A 85 28.64 -3.19 10.48
N GLU A 86 29.72 -3.61 11.14
CA GLU A 86 30.31 -4.92 10.89
C GLU A 86 29.81 -5.90 11.95
N TYR A 87 29.48 -7.11 11.52
CA TYR A 87 29.12 -8.19 12.42
C TYR A 87 29.99 -9.41 12.13
N THR A 88 30.76 -9.82 13.13
CA THR A 88 31.75 -10.90 13.01
C THR A 88 31.18 -12.27 13.40
N GLY A 89 29.89 -12.34 13.76
CA GLY A 89 29.26 -13.50 14.37
C GLY A 89 29.31 -13.50 15.91
N TYR A 90 30.31 -12.83 16.49
CA TYR A 90 30.50 -12.75 17.95
C TYR A 90 30.49 -11.32 18.49
N SER A 91 30.73 -10.33 17.63
CA SER A 91 30.75 -8.92 18.01
C SER A 91 30.20 -8.00 16.92
N PHE A 92 29.66 -6.86 17.36
CA PHE A 92 29.25 -5.75 16.51
C PHE A 92 30.31 -4.66 16.56
N LYS A 93 30.73 -4.16 15.40
CA LYS A 93 31.66 -3.04 15.30
C LYS A 93 31.00 -1.85 14.63
N PHE A 94 31.24 -0.68 15.22
CA PHE A 94 30.82 0.61 14.69
C PHE A 94 31.87 1.66 14.97
N GLY A 95 32.48 2.20 13.92
CA GLY A 95 33.61 3.11 14.05
C GLY A 95 34.73 2.45 14.86
N PHE A 96 35.09 3.04 16.00
CA PHE A 96 36.13 2.53 16.92
C PHE A 96 35.59 1.67 18.06
N ASN A 97 34.26 1.52 18.17
CA ASN A 97 33.64 0.78 19.25
C ASN A 97 33.31 -0.65 18.83
N GLU A 98 33.53 -1.60 19.73
CA GLU A 98 33.18 -3.01 19.58
C GLU A 98 32.28 -3.43 20.74
N PHE A 99 31.22 -4.17 20.40
CA PHE A 99 30.18 -4.59 21.33
C PHE A 99 30.04 -6.11 21.27
N SER A 100 30.11 -6.77 22.42
CA SER A 100 29.96 -8.23 22.55
C SER A 100 28.53 -8.72 22.37
N SER A 101 27.55 -7.82 22.46
CA SER A 101 26.14 -8.15 22.26
C SER A 101 25.44 -7.05 21.47
N LEU A 102 24.36 -7.42 20.78
CA LEU A 102 23.50 -6.45 20.13
C LEU A 102 22.84 -5.51 21.15
N LYS A 103 22.46 -6.04 22.31
CA LYS A 103 21.92 -5.26 23.43
C LYS A 103 22.85 -4.11 23.82
N ASP A 104 24.16 -4.37 23.92
CA ASP A 104 25.16 -3.35 24.23
C ASP A 104 25.35 -2.38 23.08
N PHE A 105 25.34 -2.88 21.84
CA PHE A 105 25.38 -2.05 20.63
C PHE A 105 24.23 -1.04 20.61
N VAL A 106 22.97 -1.48 20.78
CA VAL A 106 21.80 -0.58 20.77
C VAL A 106 21.80 0.36 21.98
N LYS A 107 22.13 -0.15 23.18
CA LYS A 107 22.19 0.64 24.42
C LYS A 107 23.22 1.76 24.33
N HIS A 108 24.34 1.54 23.64
CA HIS A 108 25.34 2.57 23.42
C HIS A 108 24.74 3.77 22.66
N PHE A 109 24.06 3.53 21.54
CA PHE A 109 23.50 4.61 20.72
C PHE A 109 22.23 5.27 21.28
N ALA A 110 21.52 4.60 22.20
CA ALA A 110 20.45 5.23 22.97
C ALA A 110 21.00 6.33 23.92
N ASN A 111 22.27 6.21 24.34
CA ASN A 111 22.90 7.08 25.33
C ASN A 111 24.04 7.95 24.77
N GLN A 112 24.46 7.73 23.51
CA GLN A 112 25.54 8.44 22.85
C GLN A 112 25.08 8.94 21.47
N PRO A 113 24.99 10.26 21.25
CA PRO A 113 24.56 10.79 19.97
C PRO A 113 25.62 10.55 18.88
N LEU A 114 25.15 10.10 17.72
CA LEU A 114 25.89 9.99 16.47
C LEU A 114 26.09 11.37 15.86
N ILE A 115 27.31 11.68 15.43
CA ILE A 115 27.60 12.93 14.73
C ILE A 115 27.41 12.71 13.22
N GLY A 116 26.38 13.32 12.64
CA GLY A 116 26.16 13.31 11.20
C GLY A 116 26.83 14.49 10.49
N SER A 117 27.83 14.21 9.64
CA SER A 117 28.49 15.16 8.71
C SER A 117 29.15 16.40 9.35
N GLU A 118 29.81 17.23 8.52
CA GLU A 118 30.61 18.43 8.91
C GLU A 118 29.87 19.45 9.80
N THR A 119 28.53 19.39 9.85
CA THR A 119 27.68 20.28 10.65
C THR A 119 27.54 19.88 12.12
N GLY A 120 28.10 18.74 12.54
CA GLY A 120 28.12 18.35 13.97
C GLY A 120 26.75 17.96 14.54
N THR A 121 25.75 17.68 13.70
CA THR A 121 24.39 17.42 14.18
C THR A 121 24.32 16.08 14.90
N LEU A 122 23.95 16.13 16.17
CA LEU A 122 23.78 14.98 17.06
C LEU A 122 22.49 14.24 16.72
N MET A 123 22.59 12.96 16.38
CA MET A 123 21.46 12.05 16.14
C MET A 123 21.44 10.98 17.23
N VAL A 124 20.30 10.79 17.88
CA VAL A 124 20.14 9.75 18.91
C VAL A 124 19.21 8.67 18.36
N LEU A 125 19.52 7.40 18.63
CA LEU A 125 18.61 6.30 18.33
C LEU A 125 17.49 6.29 19.36
N LYS A 126 16.31 6.75 18.97
CA LYS A 126 15.15 6.89 19.87
C LYS A 126 14.13 5.79 19.63
N HIS A 127 13.84 5.48 18.37
CA HIS A 127 12.70 4.65 17.99
C HIS A 127 13.12 3.56 16.98
N PRO A 128 13.21 2.27 17.37
CA PRO A 128 13.44 1.20 16.42
C PRO A 128 12.26 1.13 15.45
N TYR A 129 12.54 1.22 14.15
CA TYR A 129 11.55 1.23 13.10
C TYR A 129 11.17 -0.22 12.75
N PRO A 130 9.92 -0.63 13.00
CA PRO A 130 9.55 -2.03 12.97
C PRO A 130 9.69 -2.62 11.57
N ARG A 131 10.23 -3.84 11.48
CA ARG A 131 10.36 -4.68 10.27
C ARG A 131 8.99 -4.97 9.69
N LYS A 132 8.05 -5.33 10.57
CA LYS A 132 6.63 -5.42 10.25
C LYS A 132 6.03 -4.06 10.55
N VAL A 133 6.14 -3.14 9.60
CA VAL A 133 5.32 -1.93 9.63
C VAL A 133 3.90 -2.45 9.42
N GLU A 134 3.09 -2.51 10.48
CA GLU A 134 1.64 -2.52 10.28
C GLU A 134 1.36 -1.29 9.45
N GLU A 135 0.85 -1.50 8.22
CA GLU A 135 0.40 -0.39 7.39
C GLU A 135 -0.49 0.45 8.30
N PRO A 136 -0.11 1.69 8.64
CA PRO A 136 -0.91 2.47 9.55
C PRO A 136 -2.29 2.54 8.90
N SER A 137 -3.35 2.23 9.64
CA SER A 137 -4.72 2.06 9.10
C SER A 137 -5.31 3.31 8.42
N ILE A 138 -4.49 4.35 8.29
CA ILE A 138 -4.64 5.57 7.50
C ILE A 138 -4.12 5.42 6.05
N TYR A 139 -3.49 4.28 5.68
CA TYR A 139 -3.31 3.89 4.28
C TYR A 139 -4.66 3.49 3.73
N GLU A 140 -5.39 4.50 3.36
CA GLU A 140 -6.61 4.35 2.65
C GLU A 140 -6.26 4.08 1.17
N SER A 141 -6.42 2.84 0.69
CA SER A 141 -6.71 2.68 -0.75
C SER A 141 -8.17 3.07 -0.97
N VAL A 142 -8.46 4.38 -0.95
CA VAL A 142 -9.81 4.90 -1.21
C VAL A 142 -10.13 4.63 -2.67
N ARG A 143 -11.16 3.84 -2.92
CA ARG A 143 -11.92 3.94 -4.18
C ARG A 143 -13.38 4.33 -3.96
N VAL A 144 -13.88 4.22 -2.72
CA VAL A 144 -15.17 4.76 -2.27
C VAL A 144 -15.07 5.03 -0.76
N HIS A 145 -15.19 6.28 -0.32
CA HIS A 145 -15.64 6.60 1.04
C HIS A 145 -17.15 6.43 1.04
N THR A 146 -17.68 5.36 1.62
CA THR A 146 -19.03 5.46 2.19
C THR A 146 -18.84 5.61 3.68
N ALA A 147 -18.59 6.84 4.14
CA ALA A 147 -19.00 7.19 5.49
C ALA A 147 -20.54 7.03 5.51
N MET A 148 -21.17 6.39 6.49
CA MET A 148 -21.03 6.64 7.92
C MET A 148 -21.47 5.42 8.74
N GLN A 149 -20.75 5.18 9.84
CA GLN A 149 -21.18 4.51 11.07
C GLN A 149 -21.32 2.96 11.06
N THR A 150 -20.22 2.35 11.55
CA THR A 150 -20.15 1.18 12.44
C THR A 150 -21.01 -0.03 12.11
N GLY A 151 -20.39 -0.99 11.43
CA GLY A 151 -20.81 -2.37 11.41
C GLY A 151 -19.68 -3.29 11.79
N ARG A 152 -19.78 -4.02 12.91
CA ARG A 152 -18.75 -4.97 13.40
C ARG A 152 -19.13 -6.43 13.11
N THR A 153 -20.27 -6.69 12.47
CA THR A 153 -20.83 -8.03 12.22
C THR A 153 -21.34 -8.20 10.79
N GLU A 154 -21.56 -9.46 10.36
CA GLU A 154 -22.08 -9.82 9.03
C GLU A 154 -23.44 -9.20 8.69
N ASN A 155 -24.25 -8.90 9.71
CA ASN A 155 -25.55 -8.23 9.56
C ASN A 155 -25.41 -6.73 9.23
N ASP A 156 -24.21 -6.18 9.38
CA ASP A 156 -23.92 -4.77 9.10
C ASP A 156 -23.34 -4.56 7.68
N LEU A 157 -23.18 -5.64 6.91
CA LEU A 157 -22.80 -5.55 5.50
C LEU A 157 -23.97 -4.96 4.72
N VAL A 158 -23.78 -3.76 4.18
CA VAL A 158 -24.79 -3.12 3.31
C VAL A 158 -25.03 -4.02 2.10
N PRO A 159 -26.26 -4.54 1.87
CA PRO A 159 -26.55 -5.42 0.73
C PRO A 159 -26.26 -4.76 -0.64
N THR A 160 -26.17 -3.43 -0.63
CA THR A 160 -25.91 -2.56 -1.76
C THR A 160 -24.44 -2.19 -1.95
N ALA A 161 -23.52 -2.75 -1.16
CA ALA A 161 -22.09 -2.49 -1.33
C ALA A 161 -21.66 -2.86 -2.76
N PRO A 162 -21.04 -1.93 -3.52
CA PRO A 162 -20.63 -2.21 -4.89
C PRO A 162 -19.69 -3.41 -4.92
N SER A 163 -20.09 -4.44 -5.67
CA SER A 163 -19.30 -5.68 -5.78
C SER A 163 -17.91 -5.40 -6.36
N LEU A 164 -16.91 -6.18 -5.93
CA LEU A 164 -15.54 -6.00 -6.40
C LEU A 164 -15.49 -6.02 -7.94
N GLY A 165 -14.93 -4.96 -8.53
CA GLY A 165 -14.84 -4.81 -9.98
C GLY A 165 -16.04 -4.14 -10.65
N THR A 166 -16.85 -3.37 -9.92
CA THR A 166 -17.83 -2.44 -10.49
C THR A 166 -17.24 -1.04 -10.63
N LYS A 167 -17.68 -0.27 -11.63
CA LYS A 167 -17.38 1.16 -11.75
C LYS A 167 -18.51 1.86 -12.50
N GLU A 168 -18.81 3.07 -12.10
CA GLU A 168 -19.74 3.93 -12.80
C GLU A 168 -19.16 5.33 -13.00
N GLY A 169 -19.68 6.07 -13.97
CA GLY A 169 -19.17 7.39 -14.30
C GLY A 169 -19.54 7.84 -15.71
N TYR A 170 -19.42 9.15 -15.95
CA TYR A 170 -19.63 9.72 -17.28
C TYR A 170 -18.42 9.48 -18.18
N LEU A 171 -18.69 9.02 -19.41
CA LEU A 171 -17.71 8.98 -20.50
C LEU A 171 -18.29 9.61 -21.76
N THR A 172 -17.43 10.24 -22.55
CA THR A 172 -17.81 10.77 -23.85
C THR A 172 -17.52 9.72 -24.92
N LYS A 173 -18.54 9.30 -25.66
CA LYS A 173 -18.44 8.18 -26.61
C LYS A 173 -18.73 8.56 -28.05
N GLN A 174 -17.96 8.01 -28.98
CA GLN A 174 -18.16 8.24 -30.40
C GLN A 174 -19.36 7.44 -30.95
N GLY A 175 -20.24 8.10 -31.71
CA GLY A 175 -21.38 7.47 -32.37
C GLY A 175 -20.96 6.45 -33.45
N GLY A 176 -21.84 5.49 -33.71
CA GLY A 176 -21.54 4.36 -34.60
C GLY A 176 -21.61 4.77 -36.07
N LEU A 177 -22.82 5.09 -36.52
CA LEU A 177 -23.12 5.57 -37.87
C LEU A 177 -22.64 7.01 -38.06
N VAL A 178 -23.11 7.90 -37.18
CA VAL A 178 -22.67 9.30 -37.16
C VAL A 178 -21.57 9.42 -36.11
N LYS A 179 -20.35 9.80 -36.50
CA LYS A 179 -19.16 9.90 -35.63
C LYS A 179 -19.19 11.10 -34.65
N THR A 180 -20.38 11.51 -34.22
CA THR A 180 -20.57 12.53 -33.19
C THR A 180 -20.22 11.99 -31.81
N TRP A 181 -19.70 12.85 -30.95
CA TRP A 181 -19.35 12.50 -29.58
C TRP A 181 -20.49 12.88 -28.64
N LYS A 182 -20.89 11.96 -27.76
CA LYS A 182 -21.97 12.19 -26.79
C LYS A 182 -21.56 11.67 -25.41
N THR A 183 -21.74 12.50 -24.38
CA THR A 183 -21.56 12.12 -22.98
C THR A 183 -22.69 11.17 -22.55
N ARG A 184 -22.33 10.06 -21.91
CA ARG A 184 -23.26 9.03 -21.44
C ARG A 184 -22.82 8.55 -20.06
N TRP A 185 -23.78 8.14 -19.25
CA TRP A 185 -23.49 7.48 -17.97
C TRP A 185 -23.17 6.02 -18.23
N PHE A 186 -22.00 5.55 -17.82
CA PHE A 186 -21.58 4.15 -17.96
C PHE A 186 -21.63 3.44 -16.62
N THR A 187 -22.03 2.18 -16.64
CA THR A 187 -21.98 1.29 -15.47
C THR A 187 -21.34 -0.03 -15.88
N LEU A 188 -20.31 -0.44 -15.16
CA LEU A 188 -19.70 -1.75 -15.24
C LEU A 188 -20.20 -2.59 -14.06
N HIS A 189 -20.91 -3.68 -14.35
CA HIS A 189 -21.37 -4.62 -13.34
C HIS A 189 -21.27 -6.05 -13.87
N ARG A 190 -20.73 -6.98 -13.06
CA ARG A 190 -20.36 -8.35 -13.49
C ARG A 190 -19.43 -8.33 -14.71
N ASN A 191 -19.90 -8.78 -15.88
CA ASN A 191 -19.22 -8.73 -17.17
C ASN A 191 -19.93 -7.81 -18.17
N GLU A 192 -20.89 -6.99 -17.71
CA GLU A 192 -21.66 -6.10 -18.56
C GLU A 192 -21.20 -4.66 -18.40
N LEU A 193 -20.84 -4.01 -19.51
CA LEU A 193 -20.66 -2.58 -19.58
C LEU A 193 -21.89 -1.95 -20.24
N LYS A 194 -22.69 -1.24 -19.45
CA LYS A 194 -23.91 -0.57 -19.91
C LYS A 194 -23.68 0.91 -20.06
N TYR A 195 -24.40 1.56 -20.97
CA TYR A 195 -24.48 3.01 -20.98
C TYR A 195 -25.89 3.54 -21.19
N TYR A 196 -26.18 4.64 -20.51
CA TYR A 196 -27.48 5.29 -20.41
C TYR A 196 -27.38 6.71 -20.95
N LYS A 197 -28.54 7.33 -21.23
CA LYS A 197 -28.57 8.74 -21.62
C LYS A 197 -27.93 9.61 -20.52
N ASP A 198 -28.29 9.31 -19.27
CA ASP A 198 -27.84 9.94 -18.02
C ASP A 198 -28.04 8.97 -16.84
N GLN A 199 -27.61 9.35 -15.63
CA GLN A 199 -27.67 8.51 -14.42
C GLN A 199 -29.12 8.21 -13.95
N MET A 200 -30.09 9.03 -14.35
CA MET A 200 -31.50 8.88 -13.93
C MET A 200 -32.32 8.03 -14.91
N SER A 201 -31.73 7.64 -16.03
CA SER A 201 -32.40 6.86 -17.06
C SER A 201 -32.65 5.43 -16.57
N PRO A 202 -33.89 4.90 -16.67
CA PRO A 202 -34.23 3.59 -16.13
C PRO A 202 -33.63 2.44 -16.96
N GLU A 203 -33.47 2.64 -18.27
CA GLU A 203 -33.05 1.60 -19.20
C GLU A 203 -31.76 1.99 -19.94
N PRO A 204 -30.84 1.03 -20.15
CA PRO A 204 -29.61 1.29 -20.89
C PRO A 204 -29.90 1.48 -22.38
N ILE A 205 -29.20 2.42 -23.01
CA ILE A 205 -29.20 2.56 -24.47
C ILE A 205 -28.52 1.34 -25.11
N ARG A 206 -27.52 0.77 -24.42
CA ARG A 206 -26.84 -0.44 -24.85
C ARG A 206 -26.19 -1.16 -23.67
N ILE A 207 -26.18 -2.48 -23.79
CA ILE A 207 -25.43 -3.40 -22.95
C ILE A 207 -24.32 -3.99 -23.82
N LEU A 208 -23.09 -4.01 -23.31
CA LEU A 208 -21.93 -4.61 -23.96
C LEU A 208 -21.44 -5.76 -23.08
N ASP A 209 -21.44 -6.98 -23.63
CA ASP A 209 -20.91 -8.14 -22.92
C ASP A 209 -19.39 -8.21 -23.10
N LEU A 210 -18.65 -7.99 -22.01
CA LEU A 210 -17.20 -8.02 -22.01
C LEU A 210 -16.60 -9.39 -22.33
N THR A 211 -17.38 -10.47 -22.33
CA THR A 211 -16.89 -11.77 -22.81
C THR A 211 -16.53 -11.75 -24.29
N GLU A 212 -17.18 -10.89 -25.08
CA GLU A 212 -16.90 -10.69 -26.50
C GLU A 212 -15.78 -9.66 -26.75
N CYS A 213 -15.36 -8.93 -25.71
CA CYS A 213 -14.38 -7.86 -25.85
C CYS A 213 -12.95 -8.41 -25.91
N SER A 214 -12.27 -8.17 -27.02
CA SER A 214 -10.93 -8.71 -27.26
C SER A 214 -9.82 -7.84 -26.67
N ALA A 215 -10.02 -6.52 -26.58
CA ALA A 215 -8.99 -5.61 -26.08
C ALA A 215 -9.55 -4.28 -25.54
N VAL A 216 -8.81 -3.72 -24.58
CA VAL A 216 -8.94 -2.33 -24.10
C VAL A 216 -7.59 -1.63 -24.28
N GLN A 217 -7.56 -0.57 -25.09
CA GLN A 217 -6.32 0.10 -25.49
C GLN A 217 -6.45 1.62 -25.32
N PHE A 218 -5.37 2.28 -24.93
CA PHE A 218 -5.29 3.74 -25.05
C PHE A 218 -5.38 4.12 -26.51
N ASP A 219 -6.09 5.20 -26.80
CA ASP A 219 -6.21 5.74 -28.14
C ASP A 219 -5.70 7.19 -28.16
N TYR A 220 -4.55 7.37 -28.81
CA TYR A 220 -3.92 8.67 -29.03
C TYR A 220 -4.25 9.23 -30.43
N SER A 221 -4.99 8.49 -31.26
CA SER A 221 -5.31 8.85 -32.64
C SER A 221 -6.53 9.76 -32.77
N GLN A 222 -7.37 9.83 -31.73
CA GLN A 222 -8.41 10.84 -31.66
C GLN A 222 -7.75 12.19 -31.34
N GLU A 223 -8.18 13.28 -31.96
CA GLU A 223 -7.78 14.67 -31.61
C GLU A 223 -8.28 15.10 -30.21
N ARG A 224 -8.36 14.15 -29.28
CA ARG A 224 -8.93 14.25 -27.94
C ARG A 224 -8.02 13.50 -26.98
N VAL A 225 -7.83 14.08 -25.80
CA VAL A 225 -7.06 13.46 -24.71
C VAL A 225 -7.92 12.51 -23.88
N ASN A 226 -7.26 11.66 -23.10
CA ASN A 226 -7.90 10.72 -22.16
C ASN A 226 -8.82 9.71 -22.85
N CYS A 227 -8.49 9.35 -24.10
CA CYS A 227 -9.28 8.44 -24.92
C CYS A 227 -8.74 7.01 -24.89
N PHE A 228 -9.66 6.07 -25.01
CA PHE A 228 -9.39 4.65 -25.09
C PHE A 228 -10.46 3.95 -25.93
N CYS A 229 -10.16 2.76 -26.41
CA CYS A 229 -11.07 1.98 -27.22
C CYS A 229 -11.31 0.59 -26.63
N LEU A 230 -12.52 0.08 -26.90
CA LEU A 230 -12.93 -1.29 -26.61
C LEU A 230 -13.19 -1.99 -27.94
N VAL A 231 -12.48 -3.07 -28.19
CA VAL A 231 -12.57 -3.83 -29.44
C VAL A 231 -13.57 -4.97 -29.26
N PHE A 232 -14.68 -4.91 -30.00
CA PHE A 232 -15.68 -5.98 -30.11
C PHE A 232 -15.73 -6.49 -31.56
N PRO A 233 -16.23 -7.72 -31.81
CA PRO A 233 -16.18 -8.35 -33.13
C PRO A 233 -16.76 -7.51 -34.26
N PHE A 234 -17.86 -6.80 -33.97
CA PHE A 234 -18.58 -6.01 -34.98
C PHE A 234 -18.41 -4.51 -34.84
N ARG A 235 -17.66 -4.04 -33.82
CA ARG A 235 -17.51 -2.60 -33.56
C ARG A 235 -16.41 -2.30 -32.56
N THR A 236 -15.56 -1.33 -32.88
CA THR A 236 -14.72 -0.64 -31.90
C THR A 236 -15.48 0.53 -31.27
N PHE A 237 -15.51 0.59 -29.94
CA PHE A 237 -16.10 1.68 -29.18
C PHE A 237 -15.01 2.61 -28.69
N TYR A 238 -15.02 3.86 -29.16
CA TYR A 238 -14.12 4.91 -28.72
C TYR A 238 -14.77 5.75 -27.62
N LEU A 239 -14.05 5.89 -26.51
CA LEU A 239 -14.48 6.51 -25.26
C LEU A 239 -13.40 7.49 -24.80
N CYS A 240 -13.79 8.60 -24.20
CA CYS A 240 -12.87 9.53 -23.54
C CYS A 240 -13.42 9.93 -22.18
N ALA A 241 -12.55 9.94 -21.16
CA ALA A 241 -12.89 10.40 -19.83
C ALA A 241 -12.62 11.91 -19.68
N LYS A 242 -13.14 12.52 -18.60
CA LYS A 242 -12.92 13.95 -18.36
C LYS A 242 -11.47 14.23 -17.97
N THR A 243 -10.88 13.32 -17.19
CA THR A 243 -9.49 13.43 -16.72
C THR A 243 -8.67 12.20 -17.11
N GLY A 244 -7.33 12.35 -17.13
CA GLY A 244 -6.43 11.23 -17.39
C GLY A 244 -6.50 10.17 -16.30
N VAL A 245 -6.76 10.59 -15.05
CA VAL A 245 -6.97 9.68 -13.91
C VAL A 245 -8.22 8.82 -14.15
N GLU A 246 -9.35 9.42 -14.50
CA GLU A 246 -10.58 8.67 -14.80
C GLU A 246 -10.39 7.67 -15.95
N ALA A 247 -9.69 8.08 -17.02
CA ALA A 247 -9.39 7.19 -18.15
C ALA A 247 -8.56 5.98 -17.72
N ASP A 248 -7.49 6.22 -16.95
CA ASP A 248 -6.63 5.16 -16.41
C ASP A 248 -7.42 4.20 -15.51
N GLU A 249 -8.31 4.71 -14.65
CA GLU A 249 -9.17 3.87 -13.81
C GLU A 249 -10.11 2.99 -14.63
N TRP A 250 -10.78 3.55 -15.64
CA TRP A 250 -11.66 2.79 -16.53
C TRP A 250 -10.90 1.70 -17.29
N ILE A 251 -9.70 2.03 -17.80
CA ILE A 251 -8.86 1.07 -18.52
C ILE A 251 -8.40 -0.05 -17.60
N LYS A 252 -7.93 0.28 -16.38
CA LYS A 252 -7.46 -0.70 -15.39
C LYS A 252 -8.56 -1.68 -15.01
N ILE A 253 -9.76 -1.18 -14.68
CA ILE A 253 -10.86 -2.07 -14.25
C ILE A 253 -11.37 -2.95 -15.40
N LEU A 254 -11.47 -2.41 -16.62
CA LEU A 254 -11.91 -3.18 -17.79
C LEU A 254 -10.87 -4.23 -18.19
N ARG A 255 -9.58 -3.89 -18.20
CA ARG A 255 -8.50 -4.86 -18.45
C ARG A 255 -8.46 -5.96 -17.39
N TRP A 256 -8.65 -5.59 -16.12
CA TRP A 256 -8.74 -6.56 -15.04
C TRP A 256 -9.92 -7.52 -15.26
N LYS A 257 -11.10 -7.01 -15.64
CA LYS A 257 -12.27 -7.85 -16.00
C LYS A 257 -11.97 -8.82 -17.13
N LEU A 258 -11.37 -8.34 -18.23
CA LEU A 258 -10.99 -9.22 -19.35
C LEU A 258 -10.01 -10.31 -18.90
N SER A 259 -9.06 -9.99 -18.01
CA SER A 259 -8.15 -10.99 -17.43
C SER A 259 -8.89 -12.05 -16.62
N GLN A 260 -9.86 -11.66 -15.79
CA GLN A 260 -10.65 -12.61 -15.00
C GLN A 260 -11.51 -13.52 -15.89
N ILE A 261 -12.16 -12.95 -16.92
CA ILE A 261 -12.97 -13.71 -17.88
C ILE A 261 -12.12 -14.80 -18.55
N ARG A 262 -10.93 -14.44 -19.05
CA ARG A 262 -10.00 -15.40 -19.67
C ARG A 262 -9.57 -16.51 -18.72
N LYS A 263 -9.29 -16.19 -17.45
CA LYS A 263 -8.94 -17.18 -16.41
C LYS A 263 -10.10 -18.12 -16.07
N GLN A 264 -11.34 -17.72 -16.30
CA GLN A 264 -12.53 -18.56 -16.07
C GLN A 264 -12.79 -19.48 -17.25
N LEU A 265 -12.66 -18.98 -18.49
CA LEU A 265 -12.77 -19.78 -19.72
C LEU A 265 -11.76 -20.94 -19.72
N ASN A 266 -10.48 -20.65 -19.46
CA ASN A 266 -9.43 -21.68 -19.45
C ASN A 266 -9.65 -22.76 -18.38
N ARG A 267 -10.36 -22.46 -17.28
CA ARG A 267 -10.71 -23.45 -16.25
C ARG A 267 -11.94 -24.29 -16.61
N GLY A 268 -12.83 -23.76 -17.45
CA GLY A 268 -14.00 -24.48 -17.94
C GLY A 268 -13.65 -25.52 -19.01
N GLU A 269 -12.64 -25.26 -19.83
CA GLU A 269 -12.18 -26.19 -20.88
C GLU A 269 -11.56 -27.46 -20.27
N ASP A 270 -10.71 -27.34 -19.25
CA ASP A 270 -10.13 -28.50 -18.53
C ASP A 270 -11.19 -29.36 -17.82
N ALA A 271 -12.29 -28.77 -17.36
CA ALA A 271 -13.36 -29.49 -16.67
C ALA A 271 -14.33 -30.24 -17.61
N SER A 272 -14.24 -30.00 -18.92
CA SER A 272 -15.08 -30.65 -19.95
C SER A 272 -14.37 -31.79 -20.69
N LEU A 273 -13.11 -32.05 -20.34
CA LEU A 273 -12.28 -33.13 -20.89
C LEU A 273 -12.09 -34.30 -19.91
N VAL A 274 -12.86 -34.35 -18.81
CA VAL A 274 -12.85 -35.42 -17.80
C VAL A 274 -14.18 -36.17 -17.79
#